data_AF-A0A969K839-F1
#
_entry.id   AF-A0A969K839-F1
#
_cell.length_a   1.000
_cell.length_b   1.000
_cell.length_c   1.000
_cell.angle_alpha   90.00
_cell.angle_beta   90.00
_cell.angle_gamma   90.00
#
_symmetry.space_group_name_H-M   'P 1'
#
loop_
_entity.id
_entity.type
_entity.pdbx_description
1 polymer ?
#
loop_
_entity_poly.entity_id
_entity_poly.type
_entity_poly.pdbx_seq_one_letter_code
_entity_poly.pdbx_strand_id
1 'polypeptide(L)'
;MSDFSSNASNPPPPPGGGGDLIEPSAGKDPIMILIVAILVSGVAYFLIGQWQKAVAALIAWLVLLMVVMLTCGIGLVIYAPFVIAVAVDAYMQANELKQGRSIRQWTFFTQHA
;
A
#
# COMPACT_ATOMS: atom_id res chain seq x y z
N MET A 1 46.69 -15.44 3.66
CA MET A 1 45.79 -15.74 2.53
C MET A 1 44.40 -15.71 3.11
N SER A 2 43.77 -14.53 3.15
CA SER A 2 42.70 -14.09 2.22
C SER A 2 41.52 -15.07 2.31
N ASP A 3 40.40 -14.71 2.92
CA ASP A 3 39.43 -13.88 2.19
C ASP A 3 38.78 -12.75 3.00
N PHE A 4 39.03 -11.54 2.50
CA PHE A 4 38.12 -10.40 2.57
C PHE A 4 36.93 -10.74 1.67
N SER A 5 35.71 -10.86 2.21
CA SER A 5 34.52 -10.55 1.43
C SER A 5 33.43 -10.01 2.35
N SER A 6 33.31 -8.69 2.26
CA SER A 6 32.28 -7.83 2.80
C SER A 6 30.87 -8.42 2.67
N ASN A 7 30.30 -8.91 3.77
CA ASN A 7 28.85 -9.09 3.87
C ASN A 7 28.18 -7.78 4.35
N ALA A 8 28.58 -6.67 3.73
CA ALA A 8 28.00 -5.36 3.91
C ALA A 8 27.06 -5.11 2.73
N SER A 9 25.76 -5.35 2.90
CA SER A 9 24.72 -4.68 2.09
C SER A 9 23.28 -4.99 2.50
N ASN A 10 22.98 -5.96 3.36
CA ASN A 10 21.59 -6.10 3.81
C ASN A 10 21.24 -4.93 4.75
N PRO A 11 20.38 -3.99 4.34
CA PRO A 11 19.97 -2.91 5.22
C PRO A 11 19.32 -3.53 6.47
N PRO A 12 19.51 -2.90 7.65
CA PRO A 12 18.92 -3.41 8.87
C PRO A 12 17.40 -3.59 8.68
N PRO A 13 16.82 -4.70 9.19
CA PRO A 13 15.38 -4.91 9.08
C PRO A 13 14.65 -3.73 9.73
N PRO A 14 13.71 -3.09 9.02
CA PRO A 14 13.03 -1.90 9.52
C PRO A 14 12.32 -2.13 10.88
N PRO A 15 12.25 -1.13 11.77
CA PRO A 15 11.47 -1.23 12.99
C PRO A 15 9.97 -1.09 12.67
N GLY A 16 9.20 -2.19 12.73
CA GLY A 16 7.73 -2.14 12.74
C GLY A 16 7.03 -3.16 11.84
N GLY A 17 6.17 -3.99 12.44
CA GLY A 17 5.18 -4.84 11.76
C GLY A 17 5.78 -5.99 10.94
N GLY A 18 5.80 -7.21 11.50
CA GLY A 18 6.29 -8.40 10.82
C GLY A 18 5.48 -8.74 9.57
N GLY A 19 6.17 -8.87 8.44
CA GLY A 19 5.61 -9.27 7.15
C GLY A 19 6.69 -9.22 6.07
N ASP A 20 6.47 -9.94 4.97
CA ASP A 20 7.42 -10.02 3.86
C ASP A 20 7.72 -8.64 3.27
N LEU A 21 8.98 -8.45 2.86
CA LEU A 21 9.42 -7.28 2.11
C LEU A 21 8.92 -7.38 0.67
N ILE A 22 8.40 -6.27 0.18
CA ILE A 22 8.03 -6.10 -1.22
C ILE A 22 9.16 -5.33 -1.87
N GLU A 23 9.89 -6.03 -2.72
CA GLU A 23 10.99 -5.49 -3.50
C GLU A 23 10.47 -4.54 -4.60
N PRO A 24 11.27 -3.53 -4.99
CA PRO A 24 10.96 -2.69 -6.15
C PRO A 24 10.85 -3.55 -7.42
N SER A 25 9.62 -3.84 -7.86
CA SER A 25 9.36 -4.41 -9.18
C SER A 25 9.18 -3.29 -10.20
N ALA A 26 9.58 -3.52 -11.46
CA ALA A 26 9.54 -2.56 -12.57
C ALA A 26 8.37 -1.57 -12.45
N GLY A 27 8.73 -0.29 -12.27
CA GLY A 27 7.90 0.74 -11.64
C GLY A 27 6.49 0.83 -12.18
N LYS A 28 5.51 0.53 -11.32
CA LYS A 28 4.12 0.94 -11.55
C LYS A 28 4.02 2.44 -11.39
N ASP A 29 3.37 3.11 -12.33
CA ASP A 29 3.17 4.56 -12.27
C ASP A 29 2.30 4.92 -11.05
N PRO A 30 2.78 5.75 -10.10
CA PRO A 30 2.00 6.18 -8.95
C PRO A 30 0.67 6.83 -9.34
N ILE A 31 0.62 7.53 -10.47
CA ILE A 31 -0.62 8.14 -10.97
C ILE A 31 -1.64 7.07 -11.36
N MET A 32 -1.19 5.99 -12.02
CA MET A 32 -2.05 4.86 -12.34
C MET A 32 -2.59 4.19 -11.07
N ILE A 33 -1.73 3.99 -10.07
CA ILE A 33 -2.12 3.43 -8.78
C ILE A 33 -3.15 4.32 -8.06
N LEU A 34 -2.96 5.64 -8.09
CA LEU A 34 -3.90 6.59 -7.51
C LEU A 34 -5.30 6.49 -8.15
N ILE A 35 -5.35 6.47 -9.49
CA ILE A 35 -6.62 6.34 -10.24
C ILE A 35 -7.31 5.01 -9.87
N VAL A 36 -6.55 3.92 -9.83
CA VAL A 36 -7.09 2.61 -9.43
C VAL A 36 -7.60 2.63 -7.99
N ALA A 37 -6.90 3.28 -7.06
CA ALA A 37 -7.29 3.33 -5.65
C ALA A 37 -8.59 4.12 -5.41
N ILE A 38 -8.84 5.15 -6.22
CA ILE A 38 -10.09 5.92 -6.20
C ILE A 38 -11.26 5.07 -6.73
N LEU A 39 -11.03 4.33 -7.82
CA LEU A 39 -12.08 3.51 -8.43
C LEU A 39 -12.38 2.24 -7.62
N VAL A 40 -11.33 1.53 -7.21
CA VAL A 40 -11.41 0.25 -6.50
C VAL A 40 -10.23 0.16 -5.51
N SER A 41 -10.45 0.66 -4.29
CA SER A 41 -9.42 0.85 -3.26
C SER A 41 -8.55 -0.38 -2.99
N GLY A 42 -9.14 -1.59 -2.95
CA GLY A 42 -8.39 -2.83 -2.73
C GLY A 42 -7.46 -3.24 -3.88
N VAL A 43 -7.81 -2.90 -5.13
CA VAL A 43 -7.05 -3.35 -6.32
C VAL A 43 -5.70 -2.64 -6.44
N ALA A 44 -5.61 -1.39 -5.99
CA ALA A 44 -4.37 -0.62 -6.01
C ALA A 44 -3.25 -1.32 -5.22
N TYR A 45 -3.56 -1.89 -4.07
CA TYR A 45 -2.58 -2.63 -3.25
C TYR A 45 -2.17 -3.98 -3.84
N PHE A 46 -3.08 -4.66 -4.56
CA PHE A 46 -2.71 -5.86 -5.32
C PHE A 46 -1.68 -5.54 -6.40
N LEU A 47 -1.83 -4.41 -7.09
CA LEU A 47 -0.86 -3.98 -8.11
C LEU A 47 0.51 -3.67 -7.50
N ILE A 48 0.54 -3.09 -6.30
CA ILE A 48 1.78 -2.79 -5.56
C ILE A 48 2.46 -4.07 -5.04
N GLY A 49 1.70 -5.16 -4.80
CA GLY A 49 2.21 -6.41 -4.22
C GLY A 49 1.91 -6.55 -2.72
N GLN A 50 1.15 -5.61 -2.14
CA GLN A 50 0.69 -5.66 -0.75
C GLN A 50 -0.60 -6.46 -0.63
N TRP A 51 -0.52 -7.78 -0.71
CA TRP A 51 -1.70 -8.65 -0.71
C TRP A 51 -2.50 -8.55 0.58
N GLN A 52 -1.85 -8.42 1.74
CA GLN A 52 -2.55 -8.34 3.04
C GLN A 52 -3.40 -7.07 3.11
N LYS A 53 -2.79 -5.91 2.80
CA LYS A 53 -3.50 -4.62 2.74
C LYS A 53 -4.57 -4.61 1.65
N ALA A 54 -4.32 -5.26 0.52
CA ALA A 54 -5.30 -5.35 -0.56
C ALA A 54 -6.60 -6.02 -0.12
N VAL A 55 -6.50 -7.16 0.55
CA VAL A 55 -7.66 -7.87 1.09
C VAL A 55 -8.38 -7.03 2.14
N ALA A 56 -7.65 -6.44 3.09
CA ALA A 56 -8.24 -5.60 4.13
C ALA A 56 -8.95 -4.37 3.58
N ALA A 57 -8.32 -3.65 2.64
CA ALA A 57 -8.88 -2.47 2.00
C ALA A 57 -10.09 -2.81 1.11
N LEU A 58 -10.06 -3.95 0.42
CA LEU A 58 -11.19 -4.41 -0.40
C LEU A 58 -12.42 -4.73 0.46
N ILE A 59 -12.23 -5.44 1.57
CA ILE A 59 -13.32 -5.77 2.50
C ILE A 59 -13.91 -4.48 3.10
N ALA A 60 -13.06 -3.58 3.58
CA ALA A 60 -13.51 -2.29 4.13
C ALA A 60 -14.27 -1.46 3.09
N TRP A 61 -13.78 -1.41 1.84
CA TRP A 61 -14.43 -0.73 0.73
C TRP A 61 -15.83 -1.29 0.44
N LEU A 62 -15.98 -2.62 0.37
CA LEU A 62 -17.28 -3.27 0.15
C LEU A 62 -18.27 -3.01 1.29
N VAL A 63 -17.81 -3.09 2.54
CA VAL A 63 -18.65 -2.84 3.72
C VAL A 63 -19.11 -1.38 3.75
N LEU A 64 -18.20 -0.43 3.53
CA LEU A 64 -18.56 0.99 3.50
C LEU A 64 -19.49 1.32 2.33
N LEU A 65 -19.28 0.73 1.15
CA LEU A 65 -20.17 0.89 0.00
C LEU A 65 -21.58 0.37 0.32
N MET A 66 -21.69 -0.77 1.02
CA MET A 66 -22.97 -1.32 1.47
C MET A 66 -23.66 -0.39 2.48
N VAL A 67 -22.91 0.21 3.41
CA VAL A 67 -23.43 1.22 4.34
C VAL A 67 -23.94 2.47 3.59
N VAL A 68 -23.21 2.95 2.58
CA VAL A 68 -23.65 4.06 1.73
C VAL A 68 -25.00 3.76 1.07
N MET A 69 -25.17 2.55 0.52
CA MET A 69 -26.41 2.11 -0.10
C MET A 69 -27.57 2.01 0.90
N LEU A 70 -27.34 1.41 2.08
CA LEU A 70 -28.37 1.24 3.11
C LEU A 70 -28.81 2.57 3.75
N THR A 71 -27.93 3.56 3.74
CA THR A 71 -28.18 4.89 4.35
C THR A 71 -28.55 5.95 3.33
N CYS A 72 -28.90 5.56 2.09
CA CYS A 72 -29.26 6.46 1.00
C CYS A 72 -28.23 7.59 0.76
N GLY A 73 -26.94 7.29 0.92
CA GLY A 73 -25.85 8.24 0.69
C GLY A 73 -25.30 8.92 1.95
N ILE A 74 -25.92 8.82 3.13
CA ILE A 74 -25.36 9.43 4.36
C ILE A 74 -23.99 8.82 4.70
N GLY A 75 -23.80 7.53 4.42
CA GLY A 75 -22.52 6.85 4.57
C GLY A 75 -21.36 7.47 3.75
N LEU A 76 -21.65 8.36 2.78
CA LEU A 76 -20.61 9.07 2.02
C LEU A 76 -19.70 9.92 2.91
N VAL A 77 -20.20 10.40 4.05
CA VAL A 77 -19.42 11.17 5.04
C VAL A 77 -18.21 10.36 5.54
N ILE A 78 -18.34 9.03 5.63
CA ILE A 78 -17.26 8.13 6.08
C ILE A 78 -16.55 7.50 4.87
N TYR A 79 -17.29 7.12 3.84
CA TYR A 79 -16.74 6.47 2.66
C TYR A 79 -15.76 7.38 1.89
N ALA A 80 -16.11 8.65 1.66
CA ALA A 80 -15.27 9.58 0.92
C ALA A 80 -13.88 9.80 1.56
N PRO A 81 -13.76 10.15 2.86
CA PRO A 81 -12.44 10.30 3.48
C PRO A 81 -11.67 8.98 3.54
N PHE A 82 -12.35 7.83 3.69
CA PHE A 82 -11.70 6.52 3.62
C PHE A 82 -11.05 6.27 2.26
N VAL A 83 -11.78 6.48 1.15
CA VAL A 83 -11.24 6.30 -0.21
C VAL A 83 -10.06 7.23 -0.46
N ILE A 84 -10.15 8.49 -0.02
CA ILE A 84 -9.04 9.46 -0.13
C ILE A 84 -7.80 8.96 0.63
N ALA A 85 -7.97 8.50 1.87
CA ALA A 85 -6.86 8.00 2.68
C ALA A 85 -6.17 6.79 2.04
N VAL A 86 -6.94 5.84 1.51
CA VAL A 86 -6.40 4.68 0.79
C VAL A 86 -5.68 5.11 -0.50
N ALA A 87 -6.25 6.05 -1.25
CA ALA A 87 -5.64 6.54 -2.48
C ALA A 87 -4.31 7.24 -2.23
N VAL A 88 -4.22 8.09 -1.20
CA VAL A 88 -2.97 8.75 -0.80
C VAL A 88 -1.94 7.73 -0.33
N ASP A 89 -2.32 6.76 0.50
CA ASP A 89 -1.44 5.71 0.97
C ASP A 89 -0.88 4.88 -0.19
N ALA A 90 -1.75 4.39 -1.09
CA ALA A 90 -1.33 3.61 -2.26
C ALA A 90 -0.41 4.41 -3.19
N TYR A 91 -0.72 5.69 -3.43
CA TYR A 91 0.14 6.59 -4.22
C TYR A 91 1.53 6.74 -3.60
N MET A 92 1.61 7.03 -2.30
CA MET A 92 2.87 7.21 -1.61
C MET A 92 3.70 5.93 -1.68
N GLN A 93 3.09 4.78 -1.40
CA GLN A 93 3.78 3.49 -1.45
C GLN A 93 4.25 3.11 -2.86
N ALA A 94 3.47 3.41 -3.90
CA ALA A 94 3.91 3.24 -5.29
C ALA A 94 5.09 4.17 -5.63
N ASN A 95 5.10 5.39 -5.10
CA ASN A 95 6.20 6.34 -5.26
C ASN A 95 7.48 5.85 -4.54
N GLU A 96 7.36 5.25 -3.34
CA GLU A 96 8.48 4.61 -2.64
C GLU A 96 9.11 3.49 -3.49
N LEU A 97 8.28 2.58 -4.02
CA LEU A 97 8.74 1.51 -4.92
C LEU A 97 9.38 2.05 -6.19
N LYS A 98 8.82 3.11 -6.78
CA LYS A 98 9.39 3.78 -7.96
C LYS A 98 10.75 4.42 -7.66
N GLN A 99 10.98 4.86 -6.43
CA GLN A 99 12.26 5.40 -5.96
C GLN A 99 13.28 4.29 -5.59
N GLY A 100 12.93 3.02 -5.77
CA GLY A 100 13.81 1.90 -5.46
C GLY A 100 13.87 1.56 -3.97
N ARG A 101 12.93 2.08 -3.16
CA ARG A 101 12.80 1.71 -1.75
C ARG A 101 11.85 0.53 -1.60
N SER A 102 12.19 -0.43 -0.74
CA SER A 102 11.31 -1.54 -0.40
C SER A 102 10.26 -1.10 0.63
N ILE A 103 9.11 -1.77 0.61
CA ILE A 103 8.00 -1.54 1.56
C ILE A 103 7.60 -2.88 2.19
N ARG A 104 6.87 -2.89 3.32
CA ARG A 104 6.36 -4.16 3.90
C ARG A 104 4.93 -4.43 3.47
N GLN A 105 4.44 -5.64 3.72
CA GLN A 105 3.01 -5.96 3.55
C GLN A 105 2.06 -5.06 4.35
N TRP A 106 2.51 -4.48 5.47
CA TRP A 106 1.67 -3.70 6.39
C TRP A 106 2.27 -2.33 6.78
N THR A 107 2.89 -1.61 5.83
CA THR A 107 3.42 -0.24 6.03
C THR A 107 2.44 0.81 5.55
N PHE A 108 2.09 1.80 6.37
CA PHE A 108 1.33 2.97 5.95
C PHE A 108 2.26 4.14 5.58
N PHE A 109 1.72 5.19 4.96
CA PHE A 109 2.45 6.40 4.56
C PHE A 109 3.31 7.08 5.65
N THR A 110 3.12 6.75 6.94
CA THR A 110 3.95 7.22 8.07
C THR A 110 5.08 6.26 8.48
N GLN A 111 5.16 5.08 7.88
CA GLN A 111 6.12 4.04 8.21
C GLN A 111 6.96 3.72 6.98
N HIS A 112 8.20 4.18 7.01
CA HIS A 112 9.22 3.85 6.02
C HIS A 112 10.00 2.62 6.49
N ALA A 113 10.53 1.86 5.52
CA ALA A 113 11.56 0.88 5.77
C ALA A 113 12.88 1.57 6.16
#